data_AF-A0A816D8H0-F1
#
_entry.id   AF-A0A816D8H0-F1
#
_cell.length_a   1.000
_cell.length_b   1.000
_cell.length_c   1.000
_cell.angle_alpha   90.00
_cell.angle_beta   90.00
_cell.angle_gamma   90.00
#
_symmetry.space_group_name_H-M   'P 1'
#
loop_
_entity.id
_entity.type
_entity.pdbx_description
1 polymer ?
#
loop_
_entity_poly.entity_id
_entity_poly.type
_entity_poly.pdbx_seq_one_letter_code
_entity_poly.pdbx_strand_id
1 'polypeptide(L)'
;ALRGSSDLYQHIISQSSAAGFHQYYSNISDALKESSKIVQQMNCTNIKNRDTLTCLRNSSIFDLIAAYGIRQAKPVIDGYFFPLYPPLAIARRKYNQNINMIIGRNEYETATCSSDPDMNSTTAIGVITQSVGQKWTDAFVNSSRMNTCSSNRNASNRCCNMIQLLYTDLVYDCSTRRIYNNLYRTYEQQNLFWYQLDCNPGICPPKTTEEGKGLCIHTAELPYVFGTMSEMYSANLHNCTWDNESKVYSNRIISHWINMATVGEPLKTWPNYSPELPKYFRITPYHDFSPALSTRDCFLIDQFEQENILLMFGNLENLSGQNYANRNIFMLFIILLFLP
;
A
#
# COMPACT_ATOMS: atom_id res chain seq x y z
N ALA A 1 11.44 -1.21 -11.23
CA ALA A 1 11.15 0.18 -11.66
C ALA A 1 12.28 1.12 -11.26
N LEU A 2 12.86 0.92 -10.07
CA LEU A 2 13.97 1.71 -9.58
C LEU A 2 15.23 1.48 -10.42
N ARG A 3 15.84 2.55 -10.93
CA ARG A 3 17.08 2.47 -11.70
C ARG A 3 18.21 1.91 -10.81
N GLY A 4 18.98 0.96 -11.34
CA GLY A 4 20.10 0.34 -10.63
C GLY A 4 19.70 -0.68 -9.56
N SER A 5 18.40 -1.00 -9.43
CA SER A 5 17.93 -2.04 -8.51
C SER A 5 17.87 -3.44 -9.11
N SER A 6 18.15 -3.57 -10.42
CA SER A 6 18.20 -4.86 -11.09
C SER A 6 19.31 -5.72 -10.45
N ASP A 7 19.01 -7.00 -10.25
CA ASP A 7 19.90 -8.01 -9.69
C ASP A 7 20.33 -7.83 -8.22
N LEU A 8 19.78 -6.83 -7.52
CA LEU A 8 20.01 -6.66 -6.07
C LEU A 8 19.19 -7.61 -5.20
N TYR A 9 18.14 -8.21 -5.75
CA TYR A 9 17.24 -9.12 -5.06
C TYR A 9 16.60 -10.09 -6.05
N GLN A 10 16.22 -11.27 -5.57
CA GLN A 10 15.58 -12.33 -6.37
C GLN A 10 14.15 -12.63 -5.91
N HIS A 11 13.85 -12.37 -4.63
CA HIS A 11 12.57 -12.70 -4.01
C HIS A 11 12.04 -11.47 -3.28
N ILE A 12 10.74 -11.25 -3.37
CA ILE A 12 10.07 -10.07 -2.82
C ILE A 12 8.88 -10.54 -2.01
N ILE A 13 8.72 -9.94 -0.83
CA ILE A 13 7.51 -10.06 -0.03
C ILE A 13 7.02 -8.64 0.26
N SER A 14 5.83 -8.31 -0.21
CA SER A 14 5.17 -7.02 -0.01
C SER A 14 3.93 -7.22 0.85
N GLN A 15 3.92 -6.62 2.04
CA GLN A 15 2.87 -6.81 3.03
C GLN A 15 2.02 -5.55 3.11
N SER A 16 0.70 -5.72 3.00
CA SER A 16 -0.29 -4.63 3.10
C SER A 16 0.00 -3.47 2.16
N SER A 17 0.52 -3.73 0.96
CA SER A 17 0.63 -2.74 -0.11
C SER A 17 1.09 -3.40 -1.41
N ALA A 18 0.66 -2.82 -2.52
CA ALA A 18 1.23 -3.06 -3.83
C ALA A 18 1.64 -1.73 -4.46
N ALA A 19 2.71 -1.76 -5.26
CA ALA A 19 3.24 -0.60 -5.97
C ALA A 19 2.34 -0.09 -7.11
N GLY A 20 1.11 -0.57 -7.20
CA GLY A 20 0.19 -0.40 -8.32
C GLY A 20 -0.87 0.68 -8.16
N PHE A 21 -0.85 1.52 -7.11
CA PHE A 21 -1.83 2.60 -6.90
C PHE A 21 -1.17 3.97 -7.08
N HIS A 22 -1.73 4.84 -7.91
CA HIS A 22 -1.07 6.09 -8.30
C HIS A 22 -0.85 7.05 -7.11
N GLN A 23 -1.72 7.03 -6.11
CA GLN A 23 -1.63 7.93 -4.95
C GLN A 23 -0.39 7.67 -4.08
N TYR A 24 0.30 6.54 -4.24
CA TYR A 24 1.58 6.30 -3.57
C TYR A 24 2.74 7.09 -4.16
N TYR A 25 2.55 7.74 -5.30
CA TYR A 25 3.60 8.44 -6.02
C TYR A 25 3.30 9.94 -6.12
N SER A 26 4.28 10.69 -6.55
CA SER A 26 4.13 12.09 -6.95
C SER A 26 4.85 12.33 -8.28
N ASN A 27 4.37 13.28 -9.08
CA ASN A 27 5.19 13.81 -10.17
C ASN A 27 6.16 14.86 -9.64
N ILE A 28 7.17 15.23 -10.43
CA ILE A 28 8.17 16.25 -10.04
C ILE A 28 7.51 17.59 -9.69
N SER A 29 6.49 18.02 -10.43
CA SER A 29 5.85 19.33 -10.23
C SER A 29 5.18 19.42 -8.86
N ASP A 30 4.42 18.40 -8.47
CA ASP A 30 3.75 18.32 -7.17
C ASP A 30 4.76 18.19 -6.03
N ALA A 31 5.81 17.38 -6.22
CA ALA A 31 6.89 17.27 -5.24
C ALA A 31 7.61 18.62 -5.01
N LEU A 32 7.87 19.38 -6.07
CA LEU A 32 8.47 20.72 -5.98
C LEU A 32 7.52 21.74 -5.33
N LYS A 33 6.21 21.66 -5.62
CA LYS A 33 5.19 22.49 -4.98
C LYS A 33 5.11 22.25 -3.48
N GLU A 34 5.11 21.00 -3.04
CA GLU A 34 5.13 20.67 -1.61
C GLU A 34 6.46 21.07 -0.95
N SER A 35 7.60 20.84 -1.63
CA SER A 35 8.91 21.28 -1.15
C SER A 35 8.97 22.80 -0.96
N SER A 36 8.35 23.57 -1.87
CA SER A 36 8.30 25.02 -1.79
C SER A 36 7.52 25.53 -0.57
N LYS A 37 6.49 24.81 -0.12
CA LYS A 37 5.76 25.15 1.11
C LYS A 37 6.67 24.98 2.33
N ILE A 38 7.49 23.93 2.38
CA ILE A 38 8.46 23.72 3.45
C ILE A 38 9.50 24.84 3.44
N VAL A 39 10.06 25.16 2.28
CA VAL A 39 11.01 26.28 2.11
C VAL A 39 10.43 27.60 2.62
N GLN A 40 9.16 27.87 2.32
CA GLN A 40 8.43 29.05 2.81
C GLN A 40 8.27 29.04 4.33
N GLN A 41 7.84 27.91 4.91
CA GLN A 41 7.67 27.76 6.36
C GLN A 41 8.99 27.87 7.13
N MET A 42 10.10 27.45 6.51
CA MET A 42 11.45 27.54 7.07
C MET A 42 12.11 28.92 6.86
N ASN A 43 11.41 29.88 6.27
CA ASN A 43 11.96 31.20 5.88
C ASN A 43 13.25 31.10 5.03
N CYS A 44 13.37 30.04 4.24
CA CYS A 44 14.48 29.84 3.30
C CYS A 44 14.18 30.42 1.89
N THR A 45 13.27 31.40 1.81
CA THR A 45 12.81 32.04 0.56
C THR A 45 13.78 33.14 0.10
N ASN A 46 13.79 33.47 -1.20
CA ASN A 46 14.67 34.49 -1.84
C ASN A 46 16.14 34.12 -2.00
N ILE A 47 16.42 32.84 -2.00
CA ILE A 47 17.76 32.30 -2.01
C ILE A 47 17.94 31.50 -3.33
N LYS A 48 19.09 31.62 -4.03
CA LYS A 48 19.36 30.79 -5.23
C LYS A 48 19.25 29.31 -4.83
N ASN A 49 18.84 28.40 -5.73
CA ASN A 49 18.60 26.99 -5.40
C ASN A 49 19.68 26.33 -4.50
N ARG A 50 20.96 26.61 -4.73
CA ARG A 50 22.08 26.09 -3.92
C ARG A 50 22.06 26.62 -2.49
N ASP A 51 21.75 27.89 -2.35
CA ASP A 51 21.74 28.58 -1.08
C ASP A 51 20.46 28.17 -0.28
N THR A 52 19.34 27.83 -0.94
CA THR A 52 18.12 27.31 -0.27
C THR A 52 18.40 25.98 0.41
N LEU A 53 19.10 25.08 -0.28
CA LEU A 53 19.52 23.80 0.31
C LEU A 53 20.48 24.00 1.49
N THR A 54 21.34 25.01 1.40
CA THR A 54 22.25 25.36 2.50
C THR A 54 21.46 25.85 3.71
N CYS A 55 20.45 26.69 3.51
CA CYS A 55 19.53 27.13 4.55
C CYS A 55 18.84 25.93 5.23
N LEU A 56 18.19 25.06 4.46
CA LEU A 56 17.50 23.88 4.99
C LEU A 56 18.43 22.91 5.73
N ARG A 57 19.67 22.71 5.25
CA ARG A 57 20.66 21.85 5.89
C ARG A 57 21.20 22.42 7.20
N ASN A 58 21.17 23.74 7.35
CA ASN A 58 21.59 24.42 8.58
C ASN A 58 20.45 24.56 9.59
N SER A 59 19.19 24.32 9.19
CA SER A 59 18.05 24.26 10.10
C SER A 59 18.12 23.05 11.03
N SER A 60 17.49 23.16 12.20
CA SER A 60 17.36 22.02 13.10
C SER A 60 16.40 20.98 12.52
N ILE A 61 16.60 19.71 12.90
CA ILE A 61 15.68 18.64 12.51
C ILE A 61 14.27 18.85 13.08
N PHE A 62 14.14 19.43 14.28
CA PHE A 62 12.84 19.72 14.89
C PHE A 62 12.06 20.77 14.09
N ASP A 63 12.73 21.82 13.62
CA ASP A 63 12.10 22.84 12.78
C ASP A 63 11.68 22.25 11.43
N LEU A 64 12.53 21.41 10.83
CA LEU A 64 12.21 20.72 9.57
C LEU A 64 11.00 19.80 9.73
N ILE A 65 10.92 19.02 10.81
CA ILE A 65 9.77 18.15 11.10
C ILE A 65 8.51 18.99 11.36
N ALA A 66 8.62 20.08 12.12
CA ALA A 66 7.49 20.98 12.38
C ALA A 66 6.96 21.62 11.09
N ALA A 67 7.85 22.10 10.21
CA ALA A 67 7.48 22.62 8.90
C ALA A 67 6.89 21.51 7.99
N TYR A 68 7.46 20.31 8.04
CA TYR A 68 6.97 19.16 7.28
C TYR A 68 5.57 18.71 7.71
N GLY A 69 5.26 18.79 9.01
CA GLY A 69 3.95 18.48 9.57
C GLY A 69 3.50 17.04 9.30
N ILE A 70 2.21 16.87 8.99
CA ILE A 70 1.58 15.55 8.76
C ILE A 70 1.67 15.05 7.31
N ARG A 71 2.54 15.64 6.49
CA ARG A 71 2.67 15.26 5.08
C ARG A 71 3.28 13.86 4.97
N GLN A 72 2.96 13.14 3.90
CA GLN A 72 3.57 11.85 3.61
C GLN A 72 4.59 12.02 2.48
N ALA A 73 5.82 11.54 2.70
CA ALA A 73 6.83 11.52 1.67
C ALA A 73 6.50 10.39 0.70
N LYS A 74 6.34 10.72 -0.58
CA LYS A 74 6.01 9.78 -1.64
C LYS A 74 7.19 9.66 -2.60
N PRO A 75 7.49 8.46 -3.13
CA PRO A 75 8.39 8.32 -4.26
C PRO A 75 7.96 9.22 -5.43
N VAL A 76 8.93 9.93 -6.01
CA VAL A 76 8.68 10.86 -7.11
C VAL A 76 9.04 10.19 -8.43
N ILE A 77 8.08 10.09 -9.35
CA ILE A 77 8.33 9.65 -10.72
C ILE A 77 9.08 10.76 -11.45
N ASP A 78 10.39 10.57 -11.63
CA ASP A 78 11.33 11.63 -11.96
C ASP A 78 12.01 11.48 -13.33
N GLY A 79 11.71 10.40 -14.04
CA GLY A 79 12.37 10.09 -15.31
C GLY A 79 13.83 9.60 -15.15
N TYR A 80 14.35 9.47 -13.92
CA TYR A 80 15.73 9.07 -13.64
C TYR A 80 15.84 7.93 -12.63
N PHE A 81 15.60 8.18 -11.34
CA PHE A 81 15.69 7.18 -10.28
C PHE A 81 14.43 6.30 -10.26
N PHE A 82 13.25 6.93 -10.33
CA PHE A 82 11.98 6.29 -10.65
C PHE A 82 11.54 6.75 -12.04
N PRO A 83 12.10 6.15 -13.11
CA PRO A 83 11.84 6.59 -14.48
C PRO A 83 10.36 6.50 -14.86
N LEU A 84 9.63 5.52 -14.33
CA LEU A 84 8.24 5.24 -14.65
C LEU A 84 7.49 4.73 -13.41
N TYR A 85 6.20 5.06 -13.36
CA TYR A 85 5.25 4.43 -12.47
C TYR A 85 5.22 2.90 -12.64
N PRO A 86 5.20 2.07 -11.58
CA PRO A 86 5.56 0.65 -11.71
C PRO A 86 4.74 -0.21 -12.67
N PRO A 87 3.40 -0.17 -12.71
CA PRO A 87 2.62 -0.84 -13.77
C PRO A 87 3.08 -0.50 -15.18
N LEU A 88 3.40 0.78 -15.45
CA LEU A 88 3.91 1.22 -16.75
C LEU A 88 5.35 0.76 -17.01
N ALA A 89 6.19 0.76 -15.97
CA ALA A 89 7.54 0.21 -16.06
C ALA A 89 7.50 -1.28 -16.43
N ILE A 90 6.56 -2.05 -15.88
CA ILE A 90 6.36 -3.46 -16.22
C ILE A 90 5.92 -3.56 -17.68
N ALA A 91 4.83 -2.89 -18.07
CA ALA A 91 4.30 -2.93 -19.44
C ALA A 91 5.34 -2.56 -20.51
N ARG A 92 6.29 -1.67 -20.20
CA ARG A 92 7.36 -1.23 -21.09
C ARG A 92 8.64 -2.08 -21.02
N ARG A 93 8.61 -3.23 -20.35
CA ARG A 93 9.78 -4.09 -20.14
C ARG A 93 10.97 -3.38 -19.45
N LYS A 94 10.68 -2.41 -18.57
CA LYS A 94 11.65 -1.61 -17.77
C LYS A 94 11.57 -1.91 -16.28
N TYR A 95 11.03 -3.07 -15.91
CA TYR A 95 10.95 -3.55 -14.53
C TYR A 95 11.90 -4.75 -14.36
N ASN A 96 12.25 -5.08 -13.11
CA ASN A 96 13.10 -6.24 -12.84
C ASN A 96 12.37 -7.52 -13.29
N GLN A 97 13.09 -8.40 -13.96
CA GLN A 97 12.58 -9.66 -14.50
C GLN A 97 12.96 -10.80 -13.57
N ASN A 98 12.33 -11.97 -13.74
CA ASN A 98 12.66 -13.20 -13.02
C ASN A 98 12.62 -13.04 -11.49
N ILE A 99 11.68 -12.24 -10.99
CA ILE A 99 11.48 -12.02 -9.56
C ILE A 99 10.35 -12.93 -9.06
N ASN A 100 10.60 -13.63 -7.96
CA ASN A 100 9.52 -14.31 -7.26
C ASN A 100 8.87 -13.32 -6.30
N MET A 101 7.55 -13.27 -6.24
CA MET A 101 6.87 -12.21 -5.50
C MET A 101 5.67 -12.72 -4.70
N ILE A 102 5.69 -12.50 -3.39
CA ILE A 102 4.50 -12.50 -2.53
C ILE A 102 3.99 -11.06 -2.38
N ILE A 103 2.71 -10.85 -2.62
CA ILE A 103 1.99 -9.62 -2.25
C ILE A 103 0.75 -10.05 -1.48
N GLY A 104 0.41 -9.36 -0.41
CA GLY A 104 -0.90 -9.57 0.21
C GLY A 104 -1.30 -8.44 1.11
N ARG A 105 -2.39 -8.68 1.82
CA ARG A 105 -3.01 -7.72 2.72
C ARG A 105 -3.68 -8.43 3.88
N ASN A 106 -4.11 -7.64 4.85
CA ASN A 106 -4.93 -8.08 5.95
C ASN A 106 -6.42 -7.98 5.60
N GLU A 107 -7.27 -8.69 6.35
CA GLU A 107 -8.71 -8.68 6.11
C GLU A 107 -9.36 -7.32 6.39
N TYR A 108 -8.83 -6.57 7.37
CA TYR A 108 -9.37 -5.29 7.85
C TYR A 108 -8.35 -4.15 7.76
N GLU A 109 -7.67 -3.99 6.63
CA GLU A 109 -6.62 -2.95 6.43
C GLU A 109 -6.95 -1.59 7.05
N THR A 110 -8.21 -1.15 6.97
CA THR A 110 -8.67 0.05 7.69
C THR A 110 -9.68 -0.29 8.78
N ALA A 111 -9.53 0.36 9.95
CA ALA A 111 -10.48 0.27 11.06
C ALA A 111 -11.69 1.20 10.87
N THR A 112 -12.25 1.25 9.67
CA THR A 112 -13.28 2.24 9.27
C THR A 112 -14.50 2.15 10.19
N CYS A 113 -15.05 0.96 10.41
CA CYS A 113 -16.21 0.76 11.27
C CYS A 113 -15.93 0.94 12.76
N SER A 114 -14.69 0.84 13.21
CA SER A 114 -14.33 1.17 14.59
C SER A 114 -14.25 2.69 14.77
N SER A 115 -13.76 3.39 13.75
CA SER A 115 -13.59 4.85 13.77
C SER A 115 -14.92 5.60 13.58
N ASP A 116 -15.79 5.08 12.72
CA ASP A 116 -17.12 5.63 12.45
C ASP A 116 -18.17 4.50 12.35
N PRO A 117 -18.60 3.95 13.51
CA PRO A 117 -19.52 2.81 13.53
C PRO A 117 -20.92 3.13 13.03
N ASP A 118 -21.33 4.40 13.10
CA ASP A 118 -22.68 4.86 12.75
C ASP A 118 -22.67 5.66 11.44
N MET A 119 -21.64 5.47 10.62
CA MET A 119 -21.49 6.10 9.30
C MET A 119 -22.78 5.93 8.49
N ASN A 120 -23.35 7.04 8.04
CA ASN A 120 -24.50 7.05 7.14
C ASN A 120 -24.06 7.19 5.68
N SER A 121 -25.02 7.04 4.75
CA SER A 121 -24.73 7.09 3.32
C SER A 121 -24.18 8.44 2.86
N THR A 122 -24.61 9.56 3.44
CA THR A 122 -24.07 10.90 3.13
C THR A 122 -22.60 10.99 3.49
N THR A 123 -22.22 10.58 4.70
CA THR A 123 -20.81 10.55 5.13
C THR A 123 -19.99 9.62 4.25
N ALA A 124 -20.49 8.42 3.96
CA ALA A 124 -19.81 7.45 3.10
C ALA A 124 -19.58 7.99 1.67
N ILE A 125 -20.58 8.63 1.06
CA ILE A 125 -20.44 9.29 -0.25
C ILE A 125 -19.42 10.43 -0.19
N GLY A 126 -19.35 11.16 0.93
CA GLY A 126 -18.31 12.16 1.18
C GLY A 126 -16.91 11.55 1.15
N VAL A 127 -16.70 10.41 1.84
CA VAL A 127 -15.43 9.67 1.84
C VAL A 127 -15.06 9.16 0.45
N ILE A 128 -16.04 8.62 -0.31
CA ILE A 128 -15.83 8.24 -1.71
C ILE A 128 -15.36 9.45 -2.51
N THR A 129 -16.10 10.56 -2.45
CA THR A 129 -15.78 11.79 -3.19
C THR A 129 -14.39 12.31 -2.86
N GLN A 130 -13.96 12.27 -1.61
CA GLN A 130 -12.62 12.65 -1.20
C GLN A 130 -11.54 11.72 -1.79
N SER A 131 -11.84 10.42 -1.89
CA SER A 131 -10.88 9.40 -2.32
C SER A 131 -10.71 9.32 -3.83
N VAL A 132 -11.82 9.41 -4.59
CA VAL A 132 -11.84 9.22 -6.06
C VAL A 132 -12.16 10.50 -6.84
N GLY A 133 -12.52 11.59 -6.15
CA GLY A 133 -12.90 12.85 -6.77
C GLY A 133 -14.35 12.86 -7.31
N GLN A 134 -14.91 14.06 -7.42
CA GLN A 134 -16.32 14.29 -7.81
C GLN A 134 -16.71 13.61 -9.12
N LYS A 135 -15.80 13.56 -10.10
CA LYS A 135 -16.04 12.96 -11.41
C LYS A 135 -16.39 11.47 -11.30
N TRP A 136 -15.76 10.75 -10.38
CA TRP A 136 -15.89 9.29 -10.25
C TRP A 136 -16.88 8.88 -9.17
N THR A 137 -17.27 9.80 -8.28
CA THR A 137 -18.20 9.55 -7.17
C THR A 137 -19.42 8.74 -7.61
N ASP A 138 -20.16 9.19 -8.62
CA ASP A 138 -21.41 8.54 -9.01
C ASP A 138 -21.20 7.10 -9.48
N ALA A 139 -20.12 6.83 -10.23
CA ALA A 139 -19.80 5.48 -10.68
C ALA A 139 -19.47 4.54 -9.51
N PHE A 140 -18.72 5.01 -8.52
CA PHE A 140 -18.41 4.25 -7.32
C PHE A 140 -19.61 4.08 -6.40
N VAL A 141 -20.44 5.11 -6.23
CA VAL A 141 -21.69 5.04 -5.45
C VAL A 141 -22.66 4.04 -6.05
N ASN A 142 -22.82 4.05 -7.38
CA ASN A 142 -23.72 3.14 -8.07
C ASN A 142 -23.23 1.69 -8.06
N SER A 143 -21.94 1.47 -8.36
CA SER A 143 -21.36 0.11 -8.38
C SER A 143 -21.36 -0.54 -7.00
N SER A 144 -21.05 0.22 -5.94
CA SER A 144 -21.09 -0.27 -4.57
C SER A 144 -22.50 -0.27 -3.96
N ARG A 145 -23.50 0.40 -4.56
CA ARG A 145 -24.82 0.65 -3.98
C ARG A 145 -24.76 1.45 -2.66
N MET A 146 -23.81 2.38 -2.54
CA MET A 146 -23.55 3.14 -1.31
C MET A 146 -24.76 3.98 -0.87
N ASN A 147 -25.62 4.41 -1.79
CA ASN A 147 -26.86 5.12 -1.46
C ASN A 147 -27.88 4.28 -0.66
N THR A 148 -27.75 2.95 -0.67
CA THR A 148 -28.64 2.03 0.05
C THR A 148 -28.05 1.50 1.35
N CYS A 149 -26.84 1.91 1.72
CA CYS A 149 -26.18 1.42 2.92
C CYS A 149 -26.87 1.95 4.19
N SER A 150 -26.73 1.21 5.29
CA SER A 150 -27.32 1.56 6.59
C SER A 150 -26.27 2.02 7.60
N SER A 151 -26.62 2.99 8.45
CA SER A 151 -25.85 3.30 9.66
C SER A 151 -26.17 2.36 10.83
N ASN A 152 -27.19 1.50 10.72
CA ASN A 152 -27.53 0.56 11.77
C ASN A 152 -26.41 -0.49 11.94
N ARG A 153 -25.84 -0.57 13.15
CA ARG A 153 -24.74 -1.49 13.50
C ARG A 153 -25.04 -2.97 13.29
N ASN A 154 -26.33 -3.34 13.21
CA ASN A 154 -26.78 -4.72 13.00
C ASN A 154 -27.17 -5.01 11.54
N ALA A 155 -27.12 -4.01 10.65
CA ALA A 155 -27.42 -4.22 9.25
C ALA A 155 -26.31 -5.03 8.55
N SER A 156 -26.67 -5.86 7.57
CA SER A 156 -25.67 -6.56 6.74
C SER A 156 -24.99 -5.63 5.73
N ASN A 157 -25.63 -4.51 5.36
CA ASN A 157 -25.16 -3.53 4.38
C ASN A 157 -24.70 -2.22 5.05
N ARG A 158 -23.88 -2.32 6.10
CA ARG A 158 -23.37 -1.13 6.80
C ARG A 158 -22.51 -0.25 5.91
N CYS A 159 -22.71 1.06 5.98
CA CYS A 159 -21.94 2.03 5.18
C CYS A 159 -20.43 1.93 5.45
N CYS A 160 -20.02 1.86 6.73
CA CYS A 160 -18.61 1.74 7.08
C CYS A 160 -17.97 0.45 6.53
N ASN A 161 -18.71 -0.67 6.50
CA ASN A 161 -18.22 -1.95 5.94
C ASN A 161 -18.02 -1.81 4.42
N MET A 162 -18.96 -1.17 3.73
CA MET A 162 -18.87 -0.96 2.29
C MET A 162 -17.73 -0.02 1.93
N ILE A 163 -17.49 1.04 2.71
CA ILE A 163 -16.33 1.92 2.55
C ILE A 163 -15.01 1.17 2.80
N GLN A 164 -14.95 0.36 3.86
CA GLN A 164 -13.78 -0.47 4.13
C GLN A 164 -13.47 -1.41 2.95
N LEU A 165 -14.49 -2.10 2.43
CA LEU A 165 -14.32 -2.98 1.27
C LEU A 165 -13.89 -2.22 0.03
N LEU A 166 -14.51 -1.07 -0.25
CA LEU A 166 -14.14 -0.25 -1.39
C LEU A 166 -12.69 0.25 -1.29
N TYR A 167 -12.29 0.75 -0.13
CA TYR A 167 -10.91 1.18 0.12
C TYR A 167 -9.94 0.01 -0.03
N THR A 168 -10.32 -1.16 0.50
CA THR A 168 -9.54 -2.39 0.38
C THR A 168 -9.30 -2.77 -1.08
N ASP A 169 -10.35 -2.71 -1.90
CA ASP A 169 -10.30 -3.01 -3.33
C ASP A 169 -9.45 -1.97 -4.08
N LEU A 170 -9.64 -0.68 -3.79
CA LEU A 170 -8.93 0.44 -4.42
C LEU A 170 -7.42 0.38 -4.15
N VAL A 171 -7.04 0.21 -2.90
CA VAL A 171 -5.67 0.43 -2.42
C VAL A 171 -4.83 -0.85 -2.45
N TYR A 172 -5.44 -2.02 -2.25
CA TYR A 172 -4.70 -3.27 -2.06
C TYR A 172 -5.04 -4.33 -3.12
N ASP A 173 -6.29 -4.78 -3.23
CA ASP A 173 -6.61 -5.94 -4.08
C ASP A 173 -6.44 -5.64 -5.57
N CYS A 174 -7.06 -4.56 -6.05
CA CYS A 174 -6.93 -4.21 -7.46
C CYS A 174 -5.54 -3.66 -7.80
N SER A 175 -4.87 -3.00 -6.84
CA SER A 175 -3.46 -2.61 -6.97
C SER A 175 -2.54 -3.84 -7.14
N THR A 176 -2.75 -4.88 -6.34
CA THR A 176 -2.01 -6.15 -6.42
C THR A 176 -2.24 -6.84 -7.76
N ARG A 177 -3.51 -7.02 -8.14
CA ARG A 177 -3.88 -7.64 -9.42
C ARG A 177 -3.31 -6.87 -10.61
N ARG A 178 -3.27 -5.54 -10.54
CA ARG A 178 -2.65 -4.71 -11.59
C ARG A 178 -1.18 -5.03 -11.75
N ILE A 179 -0.41 -5.14 -10.67
CA ILE A 179 1.01 -5.52 -10.72
C ILE A 179 1.15 -6.94 -11.28
N TYR A 180 0.43 -7.91 -10.73
CA TYR A 180 0.53 -9.31 -11.15
C TYR A 180 0.10 -9.55 -12.59
N ASN A 181 -1.02 -8.97 -13.03
CA ASN A 181 -1.47 -9.09 -14.41
C ASN A 181 -0.45 -8.51 -15.40
N ASN A 182 0.19 -7.39 -15.06
CA ASN A 182 1.23 -6.82 -15.91
C ASN A 182 2.49 -7.71 -15.92
N LEU A 183 2.95 -8.22 -14.77
CA LEU A 183 4.10 -9.12 -14.71
C LEU A 183 3.85 -10.41 -15.50
N TYR A 184 2.68 -11.02 -15.32
CA TYR A 184 2.26 -12.23 -16.02
C TYR A 184 2.18 -11.99 -17.53
N ARG A 185 1.49 -10.94 -17.99
CA ARG A 185 1.32 -10.67 -19.43
C ARG A 185 2.59 -10.22 -20.13
N THR A 186 3.46 -9.46 -19.45
CA THR A 186 4.65 -8.88 -20.09
C THR A 186 5.88 -9.78 -20.02
N TYR A 187 6.05 -10.54 -18.94
CA TYR A 187 7.24 -11.38 -18.73
C TYR A 187 6.92 -12.87 -18.59
N GLU A 188 5.66 -13.29 -18.70
CA GLU A 188 5.24 -14.68 -18.46
C GLU A 188 5.63 -15.18 -17.04
N GLN A 189 5.72 -14.25 -16.08
CA GLN A 189 6.15 -14.53 -14.71
C GLN A 189 5.16 -15.48 -14.01
N GLN A 190 5.62 -16.65 -13.61
CA GLN A 190 4.77 -17.70 -13.00
C GLN A 190 4.80 -17.72 -11.47
N ASN A 191 5.88 -17.26 -10.84
CA ASN A 191 6.08 -17.34 -9.38
C ASN A 191 5.54 -16.08 -8.67
N LEU A 192 4.22 -15.92 -8.75
CA LEU A 192 3.48 -14.82 -8.14
C LEU A 192 2.50 -15.40 -7.12
N PHE A 193 2.49 -14.90 -5.89
CA PHE A 193 1.79 -15.52 -4.77
C PHE A 193 1.00 -14.48 -3.98
N TRP A 194 -0.33 -14.57 -4.00
CA TRP A 194 -1.20 -13.64 -3.29
C TRP A 194 -1.64 -14.20 -1.94
N TYR A 195 -1.65 -13.41 -0.86
CA TYR A 195 -2.36 -13.76 0.38
C TYR A 195 -3.40 -12.74 0.82
N GLN A 196 -4.35 -13.23 1.62
CA GLN A 196 -5.18 -12.43 2.51
C GLN A 196 -5.08 -13.02 3.93
N LEU A 197 -4.67 -12.19 4.88
CA LEU A 197 -4.43 -12.61 6.26
C LEU A 197 -5.56 -12.14 7.18
N ASP A 198 -6.09 -13.07 7.95
CA ASP A 198 -6.97 -12.82 9.08
C ASP A 198 -6.17 -13.02 10.38
N CYS A 199 -6.36 -12.17 11.36
CA CYS A 199 -5.48 -12.14 12.52
C CYS A 199 -6.07 -12.99 13.65
N ASN A 200 -5.22 -13.65 14.42
CA ASN A 200 -5.67 -14.27 15.66
C ASN A 200 -6.14 -13.16 16.63
N PRO A 201 -7.35 -13.22 17.21
CA PRO A 201 -7.77 -12.28 18.25
C PRO A 201 -6.93 -12.39 19.54
N GLY A 202 -6.08 -13.41 19.69
CA GLY A 202 -5.09 -13.59 20.76
C GLY A 202 -3.88 -12.64 20.72
N ILE A 203 -4.06 -11.42 20.19
CA ILE A 203 -3.03 -10.39 20.22
C ILE A 203 -2.68 -10.10 21.70
N CYS A 204 -1.40 -10.00 21.98
CA CYS A 204 -0.85 -9.59 23.27
C CYS A 204 -0.41 -8.12 23.14
N PRO A 205 -1.02 -7.17 23.87
CA PRO A 205 -2.02 -7.36 24.92
C PRO A 205 -3.41 -7.66 24.33
N PRO A 206 -4.29 -8.37 25.06
CA PRO A 206 -5.65 -8.62 24.61
C PRO A 206 -6.34 -7.29 24.33
N LYS A 207 -6.75 -7.08 23.09
CA LYS A 207 -7.58 -5.93 22.72
C LYS A 207 -9.02 -6.15 23.19
N THR A 208 -9.67 -5.09 23.65
CA THR A 208 -11.13 -5.04 23.82
C THR A 208 -11.82 -4.97 22.46
N THR A 209 -13.12 -5.28 22.41
CA THR A 209 -13.90 -5.15 21.17
C THR A 209 -13.84 -3.73 20.60
N GLU A 210 -13.84 -2.73 21.48
CA GLU A 210 -13.72 -1.31 21.11
C GLU A 210 -12.35 -0.98 20.52
N GLU A 211 -11.27 -1.59 21.03
CA GLU A 211 -9.92 -1.51 20.47
C GLU A 211 -9.73 -2.37 19.21
N GLY A 212 -10.78 -3.04 18.74
CA GLY A 212 -10.74 -3.88 17.54
C GLY A 212 -10.24 -5.29 17.81
N LYS A 213 -10.64 -5.92 18.92
CA LYS A 213 -10.39 -7.34 19.17
C LYS A 213 -10.72 -8.20 17.95
N GLY A 214 -9.73 -8.94 17.46
CA GLY A 214 -9.89 -9.82 16.29
C GLY A 214 -9.93 -9.09 14.96
N LEU A 215 -9.75 -7.77 14.91
CA LEU A 215 -9.58 -7.06 13.66
C LEU A 215 -8.13 -7.17 13.18
N CYS A 216 -7.96 -7.69 11.97
CA CYS A 216 -6.67 -7.72 11.30
C CYS A 216 -6.42 -6.40 10.56
N ILE A 217 -6.05 -5.38 11.32
CA ILE A 217 -5.80 -4.03 10.80
C ILE A 217 -4.46 -3.91 10.08
N HIS A 218 -4.23 -2.81 9.37
CA HIS A 218 -2.92 -2.53 8.77
C HIS A 218 -1.78 -2.77 9.77
N THR A 219 -0.73 -3.49 9.37
CA THR A 219 0.45 -3.89 10.16
C THR A 219 0.24 -4.98 11.22
N ALA A 220 -0.99 -5.46 11.43
CA ALA A 220 -1.28 -6.51 12.43
C ALA A 220 -0.67 -7.88 12.09
N GLU A 221 -0.19 -8.07 10.86
CA GLU A 221 0.52 -9.27 10.42
C GLU A 221 1.99 -9.32 10.85
N LEU A 222 2.61 -8.16 11.08
CA LEU A 222 4.05 -8.08 11.35
C LEU A 222 4.49 -8.88 12.58
N PRO A 223 3.79 -8.83 13.73
CA PRO A 223 4.15 -9.63 14.90
C PRO A 223 4.22 -11.13 14.55
N TYR A 224 3.27 -11.64 13.78
CA TYR A 224 3.24 -13.04 13.34
C TYR A 224 4.38 -13.41 12.38
N VAL A 225 4.79 -12.48 11.53
CA VAL A 225 5.87 -12.68 10.55
C VAL A 225 7.25 -12.69 11.24
N PHE A 226 7.42 -11.90 12.30
CA PHE A 226 8.68 -11.83 13.04
C PHE A 226 8.73 -12.73 14.28
N GLY A 227 7.64 -13.44 14.60
CA GLY A 227 7.57 -14.29 15.80
C GLY A 227 7.65 -13.51 17.10
N THR A 228 7.15 -12.27 17.11
CA THR A 228 7.20 -11.32 18.24
C THR A 228 5.79 -10.89 18.62
N MET A 229 5.63 -10.43 19.87
CA MET A 229 4.37 -9.94 20.42
C MET A 229 4.22 -8.41 20.32
N SER A 230 5.32 -7.72 19.97
CA SER A 230 5.38 -6.28 19.85
C SER A 230 4.68 -5.85 18.56
N GLU A 231 3.57 -5.13 18.70
CA GLU A 231 2.97 -4.40 17.57
C GLU A 231 3.86 -3.20 17.19
N MET A 232 3.69 -2.68 15.97
CA MET A 232 4.44 -1.53 15.44
C MET A 232 4.45 -0.31 16.38
N TYR A 233 3.40 -0.13 17.18
CA TYR A 233 3.23 1.02 18.09
C TYR A 233 3.60 0.75 19.55
N SER A 234 4.12 -0.43 19.86
CA SER A 234 4.45 -0.79 21.24
C SER A 234 5.76 -0.11 21.68
N ALA A 235 5.64 1.12 22.19
CA ALA A 235 6.73 1.83 22.87
C ALA A 235 7.18 1.10 24.16
N ASN A 236 6.32 0.21 24.68
CA ASN A 236 6.56 -0.57 25.89
C ASN A 236 6.49 -2.06 25.58
N LEU A 237 7.39 -2.84 26.20
CA LEU A 237 7.30 -4.29 26.22
C LEU A 237 6.00 -4.68 26.94
N HIS A 238 5.08 -5.34 26.23
CA HIS A 238 3.87 -5.85 26.84
C HIS A 238 4.19 -7.04 27.75
N ASN A 239 3.69 -7.03 28.99
CA ASN A 239 3.82 -8.14 29.92
C ASN A 239 2.78 -9.23 29.65
N CYS A 240 2.79 -9.79 28.44
CA CYS A 240 1.99 -10.96 28.09
C CYS A 240 2.79 -11.88 27.18
N THR A 241 2.33 -13.12 27.07
CA THR A 241 2.90 -14.13 26.17
C THR A 241 1.85 -14.58 25.17
N TRP A 242 2.24 -14.82 23.92
CA TRP A 242 1.36 -15.56 22.99
C TRP A 242 0.94 -16.90 23.59
N ASP A 243 -0.34 -17.21 23.42
CA ASP A 243 -0.84 -18.56 23.65
C ASP A 243 -0.24 -19.54 22.62
N ASN A 244 -0.50 -20.84 22.84
CA ASN A 244 0.04 -21.88 21.97
C ASN A 244 -0.49 -21.78 20.54
N GLU A 245 -1.77 -21.41 20.38
CA GLU A 245 -2.42 -21.29 19.07
C GLU A 245 -1.81 -20.17 18.23
N SER A 246 -1.58 -19.00 18.82
CA SER A 246 -0.93 -17.84 18.18
C SER A 246 0.52 -18.15 17.80
N LYS A 247 1.25 -18.90 18.63
CA LYS A 247 2.61 -19.39 18.30
C LYS A 247 2.59 -20.33 17.10
N VAL A 248 1.69 -21.32 17.08
CA VAL A 248 1.56 -22.25 15.95
C VAL A 248 1.17 -21.49 14.68
N TYR A 249 0.23 -20.55 14.79
CA TYR A 249 -0.20 -19.68 13.69
C TYR A 249 0.96 -18.87 13.10
N SER A 250 1.72 -18.17 13.96
CA SER A 250 2.92 -17.43 13.56
C SER A 250 3.98 -18.33 12.92
N ASN A 251 4.29 -19.48 13.52
CA ASN A 251 5.29 -20.41 12.98
C ASN A 251 4.93 -20.91 11.58
N ARG A 252 3.64 -21.10 11.28
CA ARG A 252 3.18 -21.45 9.92
C ARG A 252 3.44 -20.31 8.94
N ILE A 253 3.12 -19.06 9.30
CA ILE A 253 3.41 -17.87 8.47
C ILE A 253 4.92 -17.75 8.23
N ILE A 254 5.73 -17.79 9.30
CA ILE A 254 7.20 -17.75 9.23
C ILE A 254 7.73 -18.81 8.26
N SER A 255 7.21 -20.03 8.32
CA SER A 255 7.64 -21.13 7.45
C SER A 255 7.41 -20.82 5.97
N HIS A 256 6.28 -20.20 5.59
CA HIS A 256 6.03 -19.77 4.22
C HIS A 256 7.00 -18.66 3.77
N TRP A 257 7.28 -17.68 4.64
CA TRP A 257 8.17 -16.56 4.34
C TRP A 257 9.63 -17.01 4.22
N ILE A 258 10.09 -17.90 5.11
CA ILE A 258 11.42 -18.51 5.02
C ILE A 258 11.55 -19.30 3.72
N ASN A 259 10.57 -20.14 3.37
CA ASN A 259 10.63 -20.92 2.13
C ASN A 259 10.71 -19.99 0.90
N MET A 260 9.91 -18.91 0.89
CA MET A 260 9.97 -17.90 -0.16
C MET A 260 11.35 -17.25 -0.25
N ALA A 261 11.96 -16.93 0.89
CA ALA A 261 13.30 -16.33 0.93
C ALA A 261 14.42 -17.29 0.52
N THR A 262 14.26 -18.60 0.77
CA THR A 262 15.32 -19.59 0.52
C THR A 262 15.26 -20.21 -0.88
N VAL A 263 14.05 -20.47 -1.39
CA VAL A 263 13.85 -21.19 -2.66
C VAL A 263 12.97 -20.44 -3.66
N GLY A 264 12.43 -19.29 -3.28
CA GLY A 264 11.65 -18.46 -4.19
C GLY A 264 10.18 -18.84 -4.34
N GLU A 265 9.67 -19.71 -3.47
CA GLU A 265 8.26 -20.09 -3.40
C GLU A 265 7.82 -20.31 -1.94
N PRO A 266 6.58 -20.00 -1.55
CA PRO A 266 6.01 -20.46 -0.29
C PRO A 266 5.84 -22.00 -0.28
N LEU A 267 5.43 -22.57 0.85
CA LEU A 267 5.14 -24.01 0.93
C LEU A 267 4.07 -24.44 -0.08
N LYS A 268 4.16 -25.71 -0.55
CA LYS A 268 3.41 -26.29 -1.68
C LYS A 268 1.88 -26.14 -1.68
N THR A 269 1.26 -25.85 -0.53
CA THR A 269 -0.19 -25.64 -0.43
C THR A 269 -0.64 -24.29 -1.00
N TRP A 270 0.28 -23.36 -1.19
CA TRP A 270 -0.02 -22.01 -1.67
C TRP A 270 0.07 -21.98 -3.20
N PRO A 271 -1.04 -21.72 -3.91
CA PRO A 271 -1.05 -21.74 -5.37
C PRO A 271 -0.34 -20.51 -5.96
N ASN A 272 0.27 -20.69 -7.13
CA ASN A 272 0.63 -19.58 -8.00
C ASN A 272 -0.62 -18.81 -8.44
N TYR A 273 -0.49 -17.50 -8.53
CA TYR A 273 -1.47 -16.61 -9.10
C TYR A 273 -1.50 -16.76 -10.62
N SER A 274 -2.70 -16.81 -11.20
CA SER A 274 -2.89 -16.55 -12.64
C SER A 274 -4.05 -15.57 -12.86
N PRO A 275 -4.02 -14.74 -13.92
CA PRO A 275 -5.13 -13.83 -14.22
C PRO A 275 -6.46 -14.52 -14.47
N GLU A 276 -6.45 -15.74 -15.01
CA GLU A 276 -7.64 -16.54 -15.34
C GLU A 276 -8.29 -17.14 -14.09
N LEU A 277 -7.47 -17.50 -13.10
CA LEU A 277 -7.90 -18.06 -11.82
C LEU A 277 -7.16 -17.32 -10.70
N PRO A 278 -7.56 -16.07 -10.38
CA PRO A 278 -6.85 -15.21 -9.43
C PRO A 278 -7.04 -15.71 -8.00
N LYS A 279 -6.34 -16.79 -7.66
CA LYS A 279 -6.34 -17.39 -6.34
C LYS A 279 -5.44 -16.60 -5.41
N TYR A 280 -5.90 -16.44 -4.18
CA TYR A 280 -5.08 -16.01 -3.06
C TYR A 280 -5.09 -17.08 -1.98
N PHE A 281 -4.09 -17.04 -1.12
CA PHE A 281 -3.97 -17.94 0.01
C PHE A 281 -4.56 -17.26 1.24
N ARG A 282 -5.61 -17.86 1.79
CA ARG A 282 -6.26 -17.38 2.99
C ARG A 282 -5.49 -17.89 4.20
N ILE A 283 -4.93 -16.98 4.97
CA ILE A 283 -4.17 -17.27 6.19
C ILE A 283 -5.09 -16.93 7.36
N THR A 284 -5.51 -17.92 8.13
CA THR A 284 -6.51 -17.74 9.21
C THR A 284 -6.06 -18.44 10.50
N PRO A 285 -6.37 -17.90 11.68
CA PRO A 285 -5.86 -18.42 12.96
C PRO A 285 -6.40 -19.80 13.35
N TYR A 286 -7.64 -20.13 12.98
CA TYR A 286 -8.37 -21.30 13.50
C TYR A 286 -8.70 -22.37 12.46
N HIS A 287 -8.30 -22.15 11.21
CA HIS A 287 -8.51 -23.09 10.12
C HIS A 287 -7.20 -23.31 9.35
N ASP A 288 -7.20 -24.35 8.54
CA ASP A 288 -6.08 -24.57 7.64
C ASP A 288 -5.97 -23.45 6.62
N PHE A 289 -4.72 -23.08 6.34
CA PHE A 289 -4.45 -22.12 5.28
C PHE A 289 -4.85 -22.75 3.96
N SER A 290 -5.67 -22.04 3.21
CA SER A 290 -6.33 -22.63 2.04
C SER A 290 -6.38 -21.63 0.89
N PRO A 291 -6.29 -22.11 -0.36
CA PRO A 291 -6.54 -21.26 -1.51
C PRO A 291 -8.01 -20.83 -1.59
N ALA A 292 -8.24 -19.58 -1.97
CA ALA A 292 -9.55 -19.03 -2.26
C ALA A 292 -9.51 -18.26 -3.59
N LEU A 293 -10.62 -18.25 -4.32
CA LEU A 293 -10.73 -17.50 -5.56
C LEU A 293 -11.13 -16.05 -5.26
N SER A 294 -10.42 -15.07 -5.82
CA SER A 294 -10.87 -13.68 -5.77
C SER A 294 -12.03 -13.48 -6.74
N THR A 295 -13.16 -13.01 -6.22
CA THR A 295 -14.34 -12.62 -6.99
C THR A 295 -14.44 -11.11 -7.20
N ARG A 296 -13.37 -10.36 -6.86
CA ARG A 296 -13.37 -8.90 -6.95
C ARG A 296 -13.38 -8.46 -8.41
N ASP A 297 -14.21 -7.47 -8.73
CA ASP A 297 -14.17 -6.80 -10.03
C ASP A 297 -13.34 -5.52 -9.92
N CYS A 298 -12.25 -5.47 -10.67
CA CYS A 298 -11.32 -4.34 -10.68
C CYS A 298 -11.52 -3.39 -11.86
N PHE A 299 -12.50 -3.64 -12.74
CA PHE A 299 -12.67 -2.88 -13.96
C PHE A 299 -12.85 -1.37 -13.73
N LEU A 300 -13.80 -0.98 -12.86
CA LEU A 300 -14.04 0.43 -12.55
C LEU A 300 -12.81 1.10 -11.92
N ILE A 301 -12.14 0.40 -11.00
CA ILE A 301 -10.93 0.89 -10.34
C ILE A 301 -9.78 1.04 -11.34
N ASP A 302 -9.61 0.10 -12.27
CA ASP A 302 -8.58 0.17 -13.30
C ASP A 302 -8.81 1.35 -14.25
N GLN A 303 -10.06 1.67 -14.60
CA GLN A 303 -10.39 2.86 -15.39
C GLN A 303 -10.07 4.15 -14.63
N PHE A 304 -10.48 4.23 -13.37
CA PHE A 304 -10.15 5.34 -12.47
C PHE A 304 -8.62 5.54 -12.38
N GLU A 305 -7.87 4.46 -12.16
CA GLU A 305 -6.41 4.51 -12.07
C GLU A 305 -5.77 4.96 -13.38
N GLN A 306 -6.21 4.42 -14.52
CA GLN A 306 -5.67 4.78 -15.83
C GLN A 306 -5.83 6.28 -16.11
N GLU A 307 -6.99 6.86 -15.80
CA GLU A 307 -7.20 8.29 -15.97
C GLU A 307 -6.30 9.12 -15.06
N ASN A 308 -6.20 8.77 -13.77
CA ASN A 308 -5.37 9.52 -12.83
C ASN A 308 -3.88 9.42 -13.15
N ILE A 309 -3.42 8.28 -13.67
CA ILE A 309 -2.05 8.12 -14.17
C ILE A 309 -1.78 9.10 -15.32
N LEU A 310 -2.72 9.24 -16.28
CA LEU A 310 -2.58 10.17 -17.40
C LEU A 310 -2.61 11.63 -16.93
N LEU A 311 -3.46 11.97 -15.98
CA LEU A 311 -3.51 13.32 -15.39
C LEU A 311 -2.24 13.65 -14.61
N MET A 312 -1.75 12.71 -13.80
CA MET A 312 -0.63 12.94 -12.89
C MET A 312 0.72 12.89 -13.60
N PHE A 313 0.90 11.98 -14.56
CA PHE A 313 2.19 11.75 -15.22
C PHE A 313 2.21 12.18 -16.69
N GLY A 314 1.11 12.73 -17.20
CA GLY A 314 0.99 13.23 -18.57
C GLY A 314 0.95 12.13 -19.63
N ASN A 315 1.01 12.53 -20.90
CA ASN A 315 1.07 11.57 -22.00
C ASN A 315 2.47 10.94 -22.07
N LEU A 316 2.57 9.71 -21.58
CA LEU A 316 3.83 9.01 -21.26
C LEU A 316 4.70 8.69 -22.47
N GLU A 317 4.22 8.89 -23.69
CA GLU A 317 5.00 8.77 -24.93
C GLU A 317 5.98 9.94 -25.11
N ASN A 318 5.67 11.11 -24.55
CA ASN A 318 6.53 12.29 -24.69
C ASN A 318 7.68 12.35 -23.66
N LEU A 319 7.63 11.52 -22.61
CA LEU A 319 8.64 11.53 -21.54
C LEU A 319 9.95 10.81 -21.93
N SER A 320 9.94 9.92 -22.92
CA SER A 320 11.17 9.25 -23.39
C SER A 320 12.07 10.14 -24.26
N GLY A 321 11.61 11.33 -24.66
CA GLY A 321 12.35 12.24 -25.55
C GLY A 321 12.87 13.52 -24.90
N GLN A 322 12.50 13.84 -23.66
CA GLN A 322 13.01 15.04 -23.00
C GLN A 322 14.32 14.72 -22.28
N ASN A 323 15.42 15.32 -22.77
CA ASN A 323 16.73 15.31 -22.13
C ASN A 323 16.68 16.01 -20.76
N TYR A 324 16.21 15.32 -19.73
CA TYR A 324 16.27 15.79 -18.34
C TYR A 324 17.69 15.77 -17.76
N ALA A 325 18.66 15.22 -18.48
CA ALA A 325 20.07 15.13 -18.08
C ALA A 325 20.74 16.49 -17.77
N ASN A 326 20.14 17.62 -18.18
CA ASN A 326 20.70 18.96 -17.94
C ASN A 326 19.94 19.80 -16.90
N ARG A 327 18.92 19.28 -16.23
CA ARG A 327 18.35 19.97 -15.07
C ARG A 327 18.97 19.36 -13.82
N ASN A 328 19.77 20.15 -13.11
CA ASN A 328 20.20 19.89 -11.74
C ASN A 328 18.96 19.81 -10.82
N ILE A 329 18.21 18.72 -10.93
CA ILE A 329 17.07 18.40 -10.08
C ILE A 329 17.66 17.71 -8.86
N PHE A 330 18.04 18.51 -7.87
CA PHE A 330 18.36 18.00 -6.54
C PHE A 330 17.05 17.82 -5.78
N MET A 331 16.53 16.60 -5.76
CA MET A 331 15.40 16.24 -4.91
C MET A 331 15.86 16.00 -3.49
N LEU A 332 15.14 16.61 -2.54
CA LEU A 332 15.30 16.35 -1.12
C LEU A 332 14.68 14.99 -0.80
N PHE A 333 15.51 13.97 -0.54
CA PHE A 333 15.07 12.77 0.17
C PHE A 333 15.32 13.02 1.67
N ILE A 334 14.27 13.34 2.42
CA ILE A 334 14.32 13.22 3.88
C ILE A 334 13.99 11.77 4.18
N ILE A 335 15.04 10.96 4.40
CA ILE A 335 14.88 9.63 5.00
C ILE A 335 14.66 9.86 6.50
N LEU A 336 13.40 9.92 6.92
CA LEU A 336 13.03 9.78 8.34
C LEU A 336 13.17 8.30 8.70
N LEU A 337 14.39 7.90 9.04
CA LEU A 337 14.59 6.69 9.83
C LEU A 337 14.25 7.06 11.28
N PHE A 338 13.14 6.52 11.76
CA PHE A 338 12.74 6.59 13.16
C PHE A 338 13.89 6.03 14.02
N LEU A 339 14.45 6.87 14.89
CA LEU A 339 15.03 6.44 16.16
C LEU A 339 13.91 6.55 17.22
N PRO A 340 13.90 5.65 18.22
CA PRO A 340 12.74 5.28 19.03
C PRO A 340 12.09 6.41 19.82
#